data_AF-A0A7W1F3N2-F1
#
_entry.id   AF-A0A7W1F3N2-F1
#
_cell.length_a   1.000
_cell.length_b   1.000
_cell.length_c   1.000
_cell.angle_alpha   90.00
_cell.angle_beta   90.00
_cell.angle_gamma   90.00
#
_symmetry.space_group_name_H-M   'P 1'
#
loop_
_entity.id
_entity.type
_entity.pdbx_description
1 polymer ?
#
loop_
_entity_poly.entity_id
_entity_poly.type
_entity_poly.pdbx_seq_one_letter_code
_entity_poly.pdbx_strand_id
1 'polypeptide(L)'
;MTGPYASFDWKSDAKITNEVAAGVEVYLGRFSEDFRKIEEWIMVTHNQRGDYFPDAWIEPKAEARAKAKPPKSAATPAKAKAEASDEGLQFLFTDLGATNQTPEADGKRIRLCGLTLTGRARYGRSGVCEVTGGVALASHAEQVIQACRTAGAFSLSCTVIPAAAQNSDPAIIAAFADATGKTDLALIQAGGRLFARLNTSSSGASGATLDLGELVALKPLHVAVTFAAGRMRCYLDGRRALVGEEVPGDLKAWTAKAIRFGDDGSGTRRWSGSLCDLAIRSRAIDASEAAAHAAQASERARNRAPAARAVVDAVMSGHTPAADPKAIAPYVRCLSLSTYDVTSVVEGTLDAKRIAVWQWSVMDGKRLPEYEAMKVGATYRIVLEAFSDHPEQGPERQTNTLEDTLDLPEFYDIAFATPPAPMGAEVRWTGADSDNAVWAGAGASPWSKIGGPSVNDVAVFDVARAKRTVTIDRPTVIGALTIRQPAAAPANVLVVKAPLRIGGGAAPALATV
;
A
#
# COMPACT_ATOMS: atom_id res chain seq x y z
N MET A 1 -21.20 2.77 23.74
CA MET A 1 -20.37 3.89 24.26
C MET A 1 -20.17 3.65 25.74
N THR A 2 -18.95 3.38 26.18
CA THR A 2 -18.59 3.27 27.61
C THR A 2 -17.29 4.05 27.86
N GLY A 3 -17.28 5.30 27.40
CA GLY A 3 -16.25 6.29 27.70
C GLY A 3 -16.96 7.59 28.08
N PRO A 4 -16.39 8.41 28.98
CA PRO A 4 -17.16 9.35 29.78
C PRO A 4 -17.34 10.72 29.08
N TYR A 5 -17.70 10.73 27.80
CA TYR A 5 -17.86 11.98 27.05
C TYR A 5 -19.32 12.45 27.08
N ALA A 6 -19.59 13.56 27.77
CA ALA A 6 -20.95 14.10 27.92
C ALA A 6 -21.36 15.08 26.80
N SER A 7 -20.43 15.70 26.07
CA SER A 7 -20.69 16.55 24.90
C SER A 7 -19.41 16.80 24.08
N PHE A 8 -19.54 16.96 22.74
CA PHE A 8 -18.41 17.25 21.85
C PHE A 8 -18.78 18.35 20.84
N ASP A 9 -17.93 19.38 20.72
CA ASP A 9 -17.95 20.41 19.67
C ASP A 9 -16.58 20.42 18.96
N TRP A 10 -16.59 20.51 17.64
CA TRP A 10 -15.45 20.30 16.73
C TRP A 10 -14.40 21.42 16.77
N LYS A 11 -14.62 22.46 17.59
CA LYS A 11 -13.75 23.63 17.75
C LYS A 11 -13.26 23.85 19.18
N SER A 12 -13.69 23.06 20.15
CA SER A 12 -13.17 23.14 21.50
C SER A 12 -12.13 22.05 21.71
N ASP A 13 -11.01 22.40 22.36
CA ASP A 13 -10.22 21.44 23.11
C ASP A 13 -11.21 20.54 23.86
N ALA A 14 -11.29 19.25 23.51
CA ALA A 14 -12.14 18.31 24.20
C ALA A 14 -11.62 18.14 25.63
N LYS A 15 -11.98 19.08 26.49
CA LYS A 15 -11.68 19.06 27.91
C LYS A 15 -12.71 18.14 28.53
N ILE A 16 -12.26 16.97 28.96
CA ILE A 16 -13.03 16.17 29.91
C ILE A 16 -13.29 17.10 31.09
N THR A 17 -14.56 17.38 31.38
CA THR A 17 -14.91 18.33 32.43
C THR A 17 -14.31 17.84 33.75
N ASN A 18 -13.88 18.75 34.63
CA ASN A 18 -13.26 18.35 35.91
C ASN A 18 -14.20 17.44 36.73
N GLU A 19 -15.52 17.59 36.56
CA GLU A 19 -16.55 16.75 37.18
C GLU A 19 -16.48 15.29 36.72
N VAL A 20 -16.25 15.06 35.43
CA VAL A 20 -16.05 13.72 34.87
C VAL A 20 -14.66 13.19 35.24
N ALA A 21 -13.65 14.05 35.17
CA ALA A 21 -12.27 13.71 35.46
C ALA A 21 -12.10 13.28 36.94
N ALA A 22 -12.84 13.88 37.87
CA ALA A 22 -12.87 13.50 39.28
C ALA A 22 -13.55 12.15 39.55
N GLY A 23 -14.22 11.55 38.56
CA GLY A 23 -14.80 10.20 38.64
C GLY A 23 -13.91 9.09 38.09
N VAL A 24 -12.72 9.42 37.57
CA VAL A 24 -11.80 8.47 36.95
C VAL A 24 -10.70 8.11 37.95
N GLU A 25 -10.83 6.92 38.54
CA GLU A 25 -9.89 6.36 39.50
C GLU A 25 -9.21 5.10 38.97
N VAL A 26 -7.99 4.86 39.42
CA VAL A 26 -7.21 3.66 39.13
C VAL A 26 -7.53 2.60 40.18
N TYR A 27 -7.80 1.38 39.72
CA TYR A 27 -8.02 0.23 40.58
C TYR A 27 -7.01 -0.87 40.28
N LEU A 28 -6.42 -1.45 41.32
CA LEU A 28 -5.62 -2.67 41.25
C LEU A 28 -6.49 -3.87 41.63
N GLY A 29 -6.59 -4.84 40.71
CA GLY A 29 -7.31 -6.09 40.93
C GLY A 29 -6.36 -7.24 41.28
N ARG A 30 -6.66 -8.00 42.33
CA ARG A 30 -5.96 -9.25 42.66
C ARG A 30 -6.70 -10.43 42.03
N PHE A 31 -6.03 -11.15 41.13
CA PHE A 31 -6.57 -12.36 40.54
C PHE A 31 -6.57 -13.54 41.54
N SER A 32 -7.48 -14.49 41.32
CA SER A 32 -7.38 -15.83 41.91
C SER A 32 -6.11 -16.53 41.42
N GLU A 33 -5.64 -17.53 42.16
CA GLU A 33 -4.41 -18.26 41.85
C GLU A 33 -4.45 -18.91 40.44
N ASP A 34 -5.65 -19.25 39.95
CA ASP A 34 -5.89 -19.80 38.61
C ASP A 34 -6.16 -18.75 37.53
N PHE A 35 -6.10 -17.46 37.86
CA PHE A 35 -6.37 -16.31 36.99
C PHE A 35 -7.76 -16.26 36.35
N ARG A 36 -8.75 -17.00 36.87
CA ARG A 36 -10.11 -17.07 36.28
C ARG A 36 -11.08 -16.02 36.80
N LYS A 37 -10.78 -15.42 37.95
CA LYS A 37 -11.59 -14.35 38.53
C LYS A 37 -10.70 -13.33 39.24
N ILE A 38 -11.26 -12.15 39.49
CA ILE A 38 -10.64 -11.14 40.32
C ILE A 38 -11.27 -11.27 41.71
N GLU A 39 -10.44 -11.58 42.71
CA GLU A 39 -10.87 -11.83 44.09
C GLU A 39 -11.07 -10.54 44.86
N GLU A 40 -10.34 -9.49 44.51
CA GLU A 40 -10.30 -8.26 45.27
C GLU A 40 -9.94 -7.08 44.37
N TRP A 41 -10.51 -5.92 44.66
CA TRP A 41 -10.20 -4.65 44.01
C TRP A 41 -9.80 -3.63 45.06
N ILE A 42 -8.72 -2.90 44.80
CA ILE A 42 -8.27 -1.78 45.63
C ILE A 42 -8.19 -0.56 44.74
N MET A 43 -8.91 0.50 45.10
CA MET A 43 -8.73 1.82 44.50
C MET A 43 -7.42 2.40 45.01
N VAL A 44 -6.52 2.80 44.10
CA VAL A 44 -5.18 3.31 44.45
C VAL A 44 -5.02 4.81 44.29
N THR A 45 -5.93 5.46 43.57
CA THR A 45 -5.96 6.91 43.43
C THR A 45 -7.21 7.50 44.06
N HIS A 46 -7.11 8.78 44.44
CA HIS A 46 -8.22 9.61 44.90
C HIS A 46 -8.09 10.96 44.20
N ASN A 47 -8.25 10.95 42.88
CA ASN A 47 -7.82 12.02 42.02
C ASN A 47 -8.91 13.09 41.86
N GLN A 48 -8.50 14.36 41.92
CA GLN A 48 -9.36 15.49 41.51
C GLN A 48 -9.24 15.81 40.01
N ARG A 49 -8.43 15.04 39.28
CA ARG A 49 -8.20 15.10 37.83
C ARG A 49 -7.97 13.70 37.29
N GLY A 50 -8.71 13.30 36.26
CA GLY A 50 -8.67 11.94 35.75
C GLY A 50 -7.28 11.52 35.29
N ASP A 51 -6.87 10.34 35.76
CA ASP A 51 -5.67 9.65 35.31
C ASP A 51 -6.08 8.62 34.24
N TYR A 52 -5.88 8.96 32.97
CA TYR A 52 -6.37 8.18 31.83
C TYR A 52 -5.35 7.15 31.32
N PHE A 53 -4.10 7.23 31.77
CA PHE A 53 -3.00 6.38 31.35
C PHE A 53 -2.10 6.05 32.55
N PRO A 54 -2.63 5.36 33.58
CA PRO A 54 -1.86 5.09 34.78
C PRO A 54 -0.83 4.00 34.52
N ASP A 55 0.40 4.25 34.97
CA ASP A 55 1.45 3.24 35.09
C ASP A 55 1.53 2.78 36.55
N ALA A 56 1.49 1.47 36.80
CA ALA A 56 1.64 0.90 38.13
C ALA A 56 2.88 -0.01 38.19
N TRP A 57 3.75 0.26 39.16
CA TRP A 57 4.86 -0.63 39.49
C TRP A 57 4.49 -1.46 40.72
N ILE A 58 4.59 -2.79 40.60
CA ILE A 58 4.30 -3.73 41.70
C ILE A 58 5.60 -4.39 42.11
N GLU A 59 6.01 -4.19 43.36
CA GLU A 59 7.20 -4.83 43.91
C GLU A 59 7.00 -6.36 43.94
N PRO A 60 7.88 -7.14 43.31
CA PRO A 60 7.78 -8.59 43.38
C PRO A 60 8.16 -9.06 44.78
N LYS A 61 7.25 -9.76 45.48
CA LYS A 61 7.62 -10.52 46.68
C LYS A 61 8.65 -11.58 46.29
N ALA A 62 9.75 -11.69 47.05
CA ALA A 62 10.87 -12.60 46.79
C ALA A 62 10.46 -14.08 46.60
N GLU A 63 9.30 -14.48 47.14
CA GLU A 63 8.76 -15.84 47.09
C GLU A 63 7.76 -16.07 45.92
N ALA A 64 7.35 -15.01 45.22
CA ALA A 64 6.36 -15.04 44.13
C ALA A 64 6.99 -15.15 42.73
N ARG A 65 8.21 -15.69 42.61
CA ARG A 65 8.62 -16.32 41.35
C ARG A 65 7.81 -17.60 41.20
N ALA A 66 6.56 -17.46 40.76
CA ALA A 66 5.94 -18.53 40.00
C ALA A 66 7.00 -19.02 39.00
N LYS A 67 7.18 -20.34 38.90
CA LYS A 67 8.10 -20.95 37.93
C LYS A 67 7.57 -20.71 36.52
N ALA A 68 7.54 -19.46 36.08
CA ALA A 68 7.46 -19.11 34.69
C ALA A 68 8.64 -19.81 34.05
N LYS A 69 8.34 -20.81 33.22
CA LYS A 69 9.32 -21.37 32.29
C LYS A 69 9.96 -20.16 31.62
N PRO A 70 11.28 -19.96 31.73
CA PRO A 70 11.90 -18.84 31.03
C PRO A 70 11.50 -18.98 29.55
N PRO A 71 11.03 -17.91 28.89
CA PRO A 71 10.99 -17.93 27.43
C PRO A 71 12.37 -18.41 26.99
N LYS A 72 12.43 -19.37 26.06
CA LYS A 72 13.70 -19.80 25.47
C LYS A 72 14.45 -18.52 25.11
N SER A 73 15.52 -18.23 25.86
CA SER A 73 16.40 -17.11 25.59
C SER A 73 16.76 -17.24 24.13
N ALA A 74 16.27 -16.30 23.31
CA ALA A 74 16.74 -16.16 21.95
C ALA A 74 18.26 -16.07 22.09
N ALA A 75 18.95 -17.06 21.54
CA ALA A 75 20.38 -17.14 21.62
C ALA A 75 20.95 -15.80 21.15
N THR A 76 21.71 -15.15 22.01
CA THR A 76 22.55 -14.01 21.62
C THR A 76 23.36 -14.45 20.41
N PRO A 77 23.19 -13.84 19.22
CA PRO A 77 24.03 -14.18 18.09
C PRO A 77 25.45 -13.76 18.43
N ALA A 78 26.35 -14.73 18.46
CA ALA A 78 27.77 -14.51 18.66
C ALA A 78 28.39 -13.79 17.45
N LYS A 79 29.22 -12.78 17.75
CA LYS A 79 30.31 -12.17 16.97
C LYS A 79 30.02 -11.71 15.52
N ALA A 80 29.83 -10.39 15.41
CA ALA A 80 30.37 -9.47 14.39
C ALA A 80 30.42 -9.97 12.93
N LYS A 81 29.25 -9.97 12.27
CA LYS A 81 29.15 -9.51 10.88
C LYS A 81 29.56 -8.02 10.87
N ALA A 82 30.19 -7.53 9.81
CA ALA A 82 30.36 -6.10 9.61
C ALA A 82 28.99 -5.43 9.71
N GLU A 83 28.73 -4.76 10.84
CA GLU A 83 27.49 -4.03 11.03
C GLU A 83 27.49 -2.87 10.03
N ALA A 84 26.33 -2.65 9.43
CA ALA A 84 26.09 -1.50 8.58
C ALA A 84 26.43 -0.23 9.37
N SER A 85 27.27 0.66 8.83
CA SER A 85 27.63 1.89 9.53
C SER A 85 26.45 2.86 9.56
N ASP A 86 26.11 3.35 10.75
CA ASP A 86 25.15 4.43 10.96
C ASP A 86 25.74 5.82 10.63
N GLU A 87 27.00 5.87 10.21
CA GLU A 87 27.64 7.12 9.80
C GLU A 87 26.82 7.84 8.72
N GLY A 88 26.48 9.09 8.98
CA GLY A 88 25.71 9.93 8.05
C GLY A 88 24.25 9.51 7.87
N LEU A 89 23.71 8.57 8.65
CA LEU A 89 22.31 8.14 8.56
C LEU A 89 21.35 9.26 8.96
N GLN A 90 20.43 9.60 8.05
CA GLN A 90 19.46 10.69 8.20
C GLN A 90 18.02 10.20 8.32
N PHE A 91 17.71 9.04 7.72
CA PHE A 91 16.39 8.42 7.82
C PHE A 91 16.54 6.90 7.80
N LEU A 92 15.75 6.19 8.62
CA LEU A 92 15.69 4.73 8.66
C LEU A 92 14.25 4.26 8.85
N PHE A 93 13.78 3.39 7.97
CA PHE A 93 12.57 2.60 8.18
C PHE A 93 12.84 1.17 7.71
N THR A 94 12.99 0.24 8.65
CA THR A 94 13.20 -1.18 8.34
C THR A 94 11.86 -1.85 8.07
N ASP A 95 10.95 -1.81 9.03
CA ASP A 95 9.57 -2.25 9.00
C ASP A 95 8.84 -1.64 10.22
N LEU A 96 7.53 -1.84 10.34
CA LEU A 96 6.74 -1.30 11.48
C LEU A 96 7.21 -1.81 12.85
N GLY A 97 7.79 -3.02 12.93
CA GLY A 97 8.21 -3.64 14.19
C GLY A 97 9.58 -3.18 14.68
N ALA A 98 10.35 -2.50 13.84
CA ALA A 98 11.67 -1.98 14.19
C ALA A 98 11.59 -0.64 14.93
N THR A 99 12.68 -0.27 15.62
CA THR A 99 12.78 1.00 16.36
C THR A 99 12.81 2.24 15.46
N ASN A 100 13.21 2.08 14.19
CA ASN A 100 13.22 3.12 13.16
C ASN A 100 13.70 4.48 13.67
N GLN A 101 15.00 4.58 13.94
CA GLN A 101 15.57 5.75 14.59
C GLN A 101 16.92 6.14 13.99
N THR A 102 17.27 7.41 14.10
CA THR A 102 18.57 7.95 13.67
C THR A 102 19.17 8.86 14.73
N PRO A 103 20.50 8.95 14.85
CA PRO A 103 21.11 9.96 15.69
C PRO A 103 20.82 11.38 15.14
N GLU A 104 20.61 12.33 16.04
CA GLU A 104 20.60 13.75 15.68
C GLU A 104 22.03 14.26 15.40
N ALA A 105 22.13 15.45 14.82
CA ALA A 105 23.42 16.06 14.44
C ALA A 105 24.39 16.28 15.62
N ASP A 106 23.88 16.34 16.86
CA ASP A 106 24.69 16.44 18.07
C ASP A 106 25.23 15.09 18.58
N GLY A 107 24.80 13.97 17.97
CA GLY A 107 25.16 12.61 18.35
C GLY A 107 24.66 12.16 19.72
N LYS A 108 23.85 12.99 20.41
CA LYS A 108 23.34 12.72 21.77
C LYS A 108 21.85 12.40 21.77
N ARG A 109 21.11 12.98 20.84
CA ARG A 109 19.66 12.79 20.72
C ARG A 109 19.33 11.80 19.62
N ILE A 110 18.16 11.18 19.77
CA ILE A 110 17.61 10.22 18.81
C ILE A 110 16.39 10.85 18.16
N ARG A 111 16.28 10.68 16.85
CA ARG A 111 15.14 11.07 16.03
C ARG A 111 14.38 9.82 15.61
N LEU A 112 13.08 9.79 15.91
CA LEU A 112 12.19 8.74 15.43
C LEU A 112 11.83 8.97 13.96
N CYS A 113 12.01 7.94 13.16
CA CYS A 113 11.67 7.91 11.75
C CYS A 113 10.34 7.19 11.56
N GLY A 114 9.39 7.86 10.93
CA GLY A 114 8.06 7.33 10.68
C GLY A 114 7.63 7.56 9.24
N LEU A 115 6.61 6.81 8.84
CA LEU A 115 5.91 7.02 7.58
C LEU A 115 4.49 7.48 7.87
N THR A 116 4.11 8.62 7.31
CA THR A 116 2.71 9.03 7.23
C THR A 116 2.10 8.39 6.00
N LEU A 117 1.14 7.48 6.22
CA LEU A 117 0.46 6.75 5.16
C LEU A 117 -0.83 7.47 4.74
N THR A 118 -1.05 7.61 3.44
CA THR A 118 -2.24 8.24 2.85
C THR A 118 -2.76 7.42 1.68
N GLY A 119 -4.01 7.66 1.30
CA GLY A 119 -4.76 6.85 0.35
C GLY A 119 -4.90 5.42 0.87
N ARG A 120 -4.62 4.44 0.01
CA ARG A 120 -4.66 3.01 0.35
C ARG A 120 -3.38 2.49 1.02
N ALA A 121 -2.38 3.35 1.25
CA ALA A 121 -1.13 2.92 1.85
C ALA A 121 -1.38 2.39 3.27
N ARG A 122 -0.68 1.32 3.61
CA ARG A 122 -0.83 0.62 4.90
C ARG A 122 0.43 -0.17 5.21
N TYR A 123 0.57 -0.60 6.45
CA TYR A 123 1.52 -1.66 6.77
C TYR A 123 0.88 -3.00 6.40
N GLY A 124 1.58 -3.77 5.60
CA GLY A 124 1.23 -5.15 5.28
C GLY A 124 1.95 -6.13 6.21
N ARG A 125 1.80 -7.43 5.92
CA ARG A 125 2.39 -8.51 6.71
C ARG A 125 3.89 -8.29 6.94
N SER A 126 4.34 -8.60 8.14
CA SER A 126 5.73 -8.35 8.59
C SER A 126 6.12 -6.86 8.62
N GLY A 127 5.15 -5.95 8.70
CA GLY A 127 5.38 -4.53 8.88
C GLY A 127 5.95 -3.80 7.66
N VAL A 128 5.90 -4.42 6.47
CA VAL A 128 6.36 -3.76 5.23
C VAL A 128 5.40 -2.64 4.83
N CYS A 129 5.91 -1.56 4.26
CA CYS A 129 5.08 -0.45 3.79
C CYS A 129 4.50 -0.80 2.43
N GLU A 130 3.18 -1.04 2.34
CA GLU A 130 2.46 -1.24 1.09
C GLU A 130 1.90 0.09 0.61
N VAL A 131 2.19 0.46 -0.64
CA VAL A 131 1.80 1.74 -1.24
C VAL A 131 0.87 1.60 -2.44
N THR A 132 0.41 0.39 -2.75
CA THR A 132 -0.61 0.14 -3.78
C THR A 132 -1.85 0.97 -3.51
N GLY A 133 -2.17 1.91 -4.42
CA GLY A 133 -3.30 2.84 -4.31
C GLY A 133 -3.12 3.96 -3.27
N GLY A 134 -1.90 4.15 -2.74
CA GLY A 134 -1.61 5.11 -1.68
C GLY A 134 -0.26 5.80 -1.84
N VAL A 135 0.18 6.48 -0.78
CA VAL A 135 1.50 7.12 -0.67
C VAL A 135 1.98 6.99 0.77
N ALA A 136 3.28 6.75 0.95
CA ALA A 136 3.95 6.96 2.22
C ALA A 136 4.85 8.20 2.17
N LEU A 137 4.78 9.05 3.20
CA LEU A 137 5.62 10.24 3.35
C LEU A 137 6.58 10.03 4.52
N ALA A 138 7.88 10.23 4.30
CA ALA A 138 8.88 10.13 5.36
C ALA A 138 8.80 11.33 6.32
N SER A 139 8.92 11.09 7.62
CA SER A 139 9.16 12.15 8.59
C SER A 139 10.50 12.84 8.34
N HIS A 140 10.60 14.10 8.76
CA HIS A 140 11.85 14.89 8.72
C HIS A 140 12.48 15.07 7.32
N ALA A 141 11.67 15.01 6.26
CA ALA A 141 12.14 15.11 4.88
C ALA A 141 13.03 16.34 4.61
N GLU A 142 12.66 17.51 5.12
CA GLU A 142 13.43 18.74 4.93
C GLU A 142 14.83 18.65 5.56
N GLN A 143 14.93 18.11 6.78
CA GLN A 143 16.21 17.94 7.47
C GLN A 143 17.10 16.93 6.72
N VAL A 144 16.52 15.82 6.26
CA VAL A 144 17.22 14.79 5.48
C VAL A 144 17.80 15.37 4.18
N ILE A 145 16.97 16.10 3.42
CA ILE A 145 17.37 16.73 2.16
C ILE A 145 18.44 17.79 2.41
N GLN A 146 18.28 18.62 3.45
CA GLN A 146 19.26 19.64 3.79
C GLN A 146 20.60 19.02 4.21
N ALA A 147 20.62 17.90 4.93
CA ALA A 147 21.84 17.19 5.27
C ALA A 147 22.57 16.67 4.02
N CYS A 148 21.85 16.04 3.09
CA CYS A 148 22.41 15.60 1.81
C CYS A 148 22.97 16.76 0.99
N ARG A 149 22.22 17.87 0.91
CA ARG A 149 22.64 19.10 0.23
C ARG A 149 23.90 19.71 0.82
N THR A 150 23.97 19.83 2.15
CA THR A 150 25.15 20.36 2.86
C THR A 150 26.37 19.48 2.65
N ALA A 151 26.21 18.15 2.70
CA ALA A 151 27.30 17.21 2.46
C ALA A 151 27.72 17.12 0.98
N GLY A 152 26.86 17.55 0.05
CA GLY A 152 27.07 17.38 -1.39
C GLY A 152 27.05 15.91 -1.84
N ALA A 153 26.52 15.02 -1.01
CA ALA A 153 26.52 13.57 -1.21
C ALA A 153 25.28 12.93 -0.58
N PHE A 154 24.86 11.79 -1.13
CA PHE A 154 23.81 10.97 -0.52
C PHE A 154 23.94 9.48 -0.85
N SER A 155 23.20 8.68 -0.09
CA SER A 155 22.77 7.34 -0.48
C SER A 155 21.29 7.13 -0.13
N LEU A 156 20.53 6.55 -1.03
CA LEU A 156 19.20 5.98 -0.78
C LEU A 156 19.31 4.47 -0.98
N SER A 157 18.98 3.68 0.04
CA SER A 157 18.82 2.23 -0.08
C SER A 157 17.44 1.78 0.35
N CYS A 158 16.89 0.77 -0.31
CA CYS A 158 15.61 0.17 0.03
C CYS A 158 15.48 -1.23 -0.55
N THR A 159 14.66 -2.07 0.08
CA THR A 159 14.14 -3.28 -0.55
C THR A 159 12.79 -2.95 -1.18
N VAL A 160 12.65 -3.23 -2.48
CA VAL A 160 11.42 -3.02 -3.25
C VAL A 160 10.80 -4.36 -3.62
N ILE A 161 9.48 -4.47 -3.51
CA ILE A 161 8.69 -5.65 -3.90
C ILE A 161 7.56 -5.15 -4.82
N PRO A 162 7.69 -5.29 -6.15
CA PRO A 162 6.67 -4.82 -7.08
C PRO A 162 5.41 -5.68 -6.99
N ALA A 163 4.24 -5.06 -7.11
CA ALA A 163 2.99 -5.81 -7.24
C ALA A 163 2.94 -6.61 -8.55
N ALA A 164 2.09 -7.64 -8.59
CA ALA A 164 1.90 -8.51 -9.75
C ALA A 164 1.38 -7.77 -10.99
N ALA A 165 0.42 -6.87 -10.79
CA ALA A 165 -0.12 -6.02 -11.84
C ALA A 165 0.63 -4.69 -11.88
N GLN A 166 1.25 -4.37 -13.01
CA GLN A 166 1.92 -3.11 -13.26
C GLN A 166 1.50 -2.57 -14.61
N ASN A 167 1.30 -1.26 -14.69
CA ASN A 167 1.15 -0.59 -15.97
C ASN A 167 2.53 -0.46 -16.63
N SER A 168 2.55 -0.35 -17.96
CA SER A 168 3.79 -0.05 -18.70
C SER A 168 4.25 1.40 -18.51
N ASP A 169 3.36 2.28 -18.05
CA ASP A 169 3.64 3.69 -17.81
C ASP A 169 4.67 3.88 -16.67
N PRO A 170 5.57 4.87 -16.77
CA PRO A 170 6.52 5.17 -15.71
C PRO A 170 5.84 5.52 -14.38
N ALA A 171 6.09 4.70 -13.37
CA ALA A 171 5.58 4.81 -12.02
C ALA A 171 6.72 5.09 -11.02
N ILE A 172 6.43 5.86 -9.96
CA ILE A 172 7.45 6.36 -9.04
C ILE A 172 7.46 5.51 -7.77
N ILE A 173 8.54 4.77 -7.58
CA ILE A 173 8.77 3.93 -6.40
C ILE A 173 9.09 4.81 -5.20
N ALA A 174 10.06 5.71 -5.36
CA ALA A 174 10.53 6.65 -4.33
C ALA A 174 10.95 7.96 -4.98
N ALA A 175 10.65 9.10 -4.39
CA ALA A 175 11.09 10.39 -4.90
C ALA A 175 11.28 11.45 -3.82
N PHE A 176 12.21 12.37 -4.08
CA PHE A 176 12.32 13.64 -3.38
C PHE A 176 11.60 14.65 -4.25
N ALA A 177 10.35 14.98 -3.92
CA ALA A 177 9.46 15.68 -4.84
C ALA A 177 8.61 16.72 -4.14
N ASP A 178 8.30 17.79 -4.86
CA ASP A 178 7.26 18.73 -4.45
C ASP A 178 5.86 18.20 -4.84
N ALA A 179 4.81 18.93 -4.45
CA ALA A 179 3.44 18.56 -4.75
C ALA A 179 3.08 18.61 -6.25
N THR A 180 3.97 19.13 -7.12
CA THR A 180 3.72 19.24 -8.57
C THR A 180 4.31 18.08 -9.36
N GLY A 181 5.09 17.19 -8.74
CA GLY A 181 5.80 16.12 -9.43
C GLY A 181 7.23 16.45 -9.83
N LYS A 182 7.77 17.62 -9.43
CA LYS A 182 9.15 18.00 -9.73
C LYS A 182 10.12 17.32 -8.76
N THR A 183 10.79 16.29 -9.25
CA THR A 183 11.68 15.45 -8.44
C THR A 183 13.12 15.98 -8.43
N ASP A 184 13.82 15.91 -7.30
CA ASP A 184 15.30 16.02 -7.24
C ASP A 184 15.98 14.66 -7.40
N LEU A 185 15.35 13.62 -6.87
CA LEU A 185 15.72 12.22 -7.01
C LEU A 185 14.44 11.42 -7.29
N ALA A 186 14.51 10.40 -8.15
CA ALA A 186 13.43 9.45 -8.34
C ALA A 186 13.95 8.04 -8.65
N LEU A 187 13.40 7.03 -7.98
CA LEU A 187 13.41 5.63 -8.40
C LEU A 187 12.13 5.36 -9.18
N ILE A 188 12.26 4.84 -10.40
CA ILE A 188 11.18 4.77 -11.38
C ILE A 188 11.09 3.34 -11.89
N GLN A 189 9.90 2.76 -11.89
CA GLN A 189 9.59 1.55 -12.64
C GLN A 189 8.92 1.94 -13.96
N ALA A 190 9.39 1.39 -15.08
CA ALA A 190 8.63 1.42 -16.33
C ALA A 190 8.63 0.02 -16.94
N GLY A 191 7.46 -0.61 -16.99
CA GLY A 191 7.35 -2.05 -17.28
C GLY A 191 8.20 -2.88 -16.31
N GLY A 192 9.01 -3.80 -16.84
CA GLY A 192 9.94 -4.62 -16.05
C GLY A 192 11.30 -3.98 -15.76
N ARG A 193 11.48 -2.68 -16.02
CA ARG A 193 12.76 -1.98 -15.86
C ARG A 193 12.75 -1.00 -14.69
N LEU A 194 13.88 -0.89 -14.02
CA LEU A 194 14.15 0.04 -12.93
C LEU A 194 15.09 1.14 -13.40
N PHE A 195 14.75 2.40 -13.12
CA PHE A 195 15.56 3.55 -13.42
C PHE A 195 15.80 4.40 -12.17
N ALA A 196 16.93 5.10 -12.13
CA ALA A 196 17.16 6.17 -11.18
C ALA A 196 17.40 7.49 -11.91
N ARG A 197 16.66 8.53 -11.51
CA ARG A 197 16.82 9.88 -12.04
C ARG A 197 17.34 10.81 -10.95
N LEU A 198 18.35 11.60 -11.29
CA LEU A 198 18.96 12.60 -10.41
C LEU A 198 19.00 13.97 -11.10
N ASN A 199 18.49 15.00 -10.43
CA ASN A 199 18.66 16.39 -10.82
C ASN A 199 19.75 17.05 -9.97
N THR A 200 20.71 17.68 -10.64
CA THR A 200 21.84 18.44 -10.06
C THR A 200 21.79 19.89 -10.51
N SER A 201 22.71 20.73 -10.02
CA SER A 201 22.86 22.11 -10.51
C SER A 201 23.25 22.23 -11.98
N SER A 202 23.72 21.14 -12.62
CA SER A 202 24.08 21.11 -14.05
C SER A 202 23.12 20.29 -14.90
N SER A 203 22.14 19.61 -14.31
CA SER A 203 21.14 18.89 -15.08
C SER A 203 20.14 19.86 -15.71
N GLY A 204 19.83 19.66 -16.99
CA GLY A 204 18.67 20.30 -17.63
C GLY A 204 17.34 19.80 -17.03
N ALA A 205 16.22 20.21 -17.64
CA ALA A 205 14.87 19.92 -17.12
C ALA A 205 14.54 18.43 -16.90
N SER A 206 15.29 17.51 -17.51
CA SER A 206 15.02 16.07 -17.50
C SER A 206 15.88 15.26 -16.52
N GLY A 207 16.88 15.85 -15.85
CA GLY A 207 17.79 15.11 -14.97
C GLY A 207 18.68 14.08 -15.68
N ALA A 208 19.70 13.56 -15.00
CA ALA A 208 20.40 12.36 -15.45
C ALA A 208 19.55 11.13 -15.09
N THR A 209 19.20 10.30 -16.07
CA THR A 209 18.37 9.10 -15.87
C THR A 209 19.17 7.86 -16.26
N LEU A 210 19.32 6.95 -15.31
CA LEU A 210 20.12 5.74 -15.46
C LEU A 210 19.23 4.51 -15.43
N ASP A 211 19.48 3.58 -16.34
CA ASP A 211 18.82 2.27 -16.34
C ASP A 211 19.60 1.31 -15.43
N LEU A 212 18.94 0.82 -14.38
CA LEU A 212 19.57 -0.01 -13.36
C LEU A 212 19.45 -1.51 -13.66
N GLY A 213 18.50 -1.90 -14.51
CA GLY A 213 18.22 -3.29 -14.83
C GLY A 213 16.78 -3.71 -14.58
N GLU A 214 16.59 -5.00 -14.33
CA GLU A 214 15.28 -5.62 -14.27
C GLU A 214 14.64 -5.60 -12.88
N LEU A 215 13.32 -5.49 -12.88
CA LEU A 215 12.50 -5.55 -11.70
C LEU A 215 11.41 -6.62 -11.92
N VAL A 216 11.45 -7.66 -11.10
CA VAL A 216 10.56 -8.83 -11.25
C VAL A 216 9.41 -8.73 -10.25
N ALA A 217 8.19 -8.86 -10.74
CA ALA A 217 6.99 -8.83 -9.91
C ALA A 217 7.05 -9.85 -8.76
N LEU A 218 6.58 -9.43 -7.59
CA LEU A 218 6.52 -10.20 -6.34
C LEU A 218 7.88 -10.70 -5.81
N LYS A 219 9.00 -10.30 -6.44
CA LYS A 219 10.34 -10.65 -5.94
C LYS A 219 10.97 -9.44 -5.24
N PRO A 220 11.49 -9.61 -4.01
CA PRO A 220 12.23 -8.56 -3.35
C PRO A 220 13.54 -8.29 -4.10
N LEU A 221 13.87 -7.01 -4.25
CA LEU A 221 15.13 -6.52 -4.79
C LEU A 221 15.68 -5.44 -3.87
N HIS A 222 16.90 -5.59 -3.36
CA HIS A 222 17.57 -4.52 -2.62
C HIS A 222 18.25 -3.57 -3.61
N VAL A 223 17.84 -2.31 -3.61
CA VAL A 223 18.36 -1.24 -4.46
C VAL A 223 19.12 -0.25 -3.59
N ALA A 224 20.32 0.16 -4.03
CA ALA A 224 21.00 1.31 -3.46
C ALA A 224 21.50 2.25 -4.55
N VAL A 225 21.19 3.54 -4.39
CA VAL A 225 21.63 4.63 -5.27
C VAL A 225 22.44 5.59 -4.44
N THR A 226 23.64 5.93 -4.92
CA THR A 226 24.54 6.83 -4.22
C THR A 226 25.16 7.86 -5.15
N PHE A 227 25.40 9.06 -4.63
CA PHE A 227 26.03 10.16 -5.35
C PHE A 227 27.06 10.84 -4.47
N ALA A 228 28.25 11.09 -5.01
CA ALA A 228 29.25 11.99 -4.45
C ALA A 228 30.21 12.45 -5.56
N ALA A 229 30.71 13.68 -5.44
CA ALA A 229 31.72 14.24 -6.33
C ALA A 229 31.36 14.11 -7.83
N GLY A 230 30.11 14.40 -8.20
CA GLY A 230 29.64 14.34 -9.59
C GLY A 230 29.52 12.92 -10.17
N ARG A 231 29.55 11.89 -9.32
CA ARG A 231 29.45 10.49 -9.75
C ARG A 231 28.28 9.80 -9.07
N MET A 232 27.45 9.17 -9.87
CA MET A 232 26.35 8.31 -9.40
C MET A 232 26.78 6.84 -9.50
N ARG A 233 26.44 6.05 -8.48
CA ARG A 233 26.63 4.60 -8.47
C ARG A 233 25.37 3.93 -7.99
N CYS A 234 25.09 2.75 -8.55
CA CYS A 234 23.89 1.99 -8.24
C CYS A 234 24.25 0.53 -7.98
N TYR A 235 23.57 -0.08 -7.02
CA TYR A 235 23.75 -1.47 -6.63
C TYR A 235 22.40 -2.17 -6.56
N LEU A 236 22.32 -3.37 -7.14
CA LEU A 236 21.19 -4.27 -7.08
C LEU A 236 21.64 -5.55 -6.37
N ASP A 237 20.97 -5.90 -5.28
CA ASP A 237 21.35 -7.01 -4.38
C ASP A 237 22.84 -6.98 -3.98
N GLY A 238 23.34 -5.77 -3.72
CA GLY A 238 24.72 -5.54 -3.30
C GLY A 238 25.75 -5.64 -4.44
N ARG A 239 25.32 -5.99 -5.65
CA ARG A 239 26.16 -6.04 -6.84
C ARG A 239 26.04 -4.73 -7.59
N ARG A 240 27.17 -4.20 -8.04
CA ARG A 240 27.22 -2.93 -8.77
C ARG A 240 26.51 -3.09 -10.12
N ALA A 241 25.42 -2.36 -10.32
CA ALA A 241 24.66 -2.32 -11.58
C ALA A 241 25.27 -1.33 -12.58
N LEU A 242 25.83 -0.22 -12.08
CA LEU A 242 26.47 0.81 -12.90
C LEU A 242 27.78 1.31 -12.27
N VAL A 243 28.75 1.67 -13.12
CA VAL A 243 30.08 2.16 -12.71
C VAL A 243 30.25 3.63 -13.06
N GLY A 244 30.28 4.47 -12.03
CA GLY A 244 30.89 5.80 -12.13
C GLY A 244 30.35 6.69 -13.24
N GLU A 245 29.04 6.62 -13.49
CA GLU A 245 28.40 7.48 -14.47
C GLU A 245 28.54 8.93 -14.01
N GLU A 246 29.18 9.73 -14.86
CA GLU A 246 29.43 11.13 -14.59
C GLU A 246 28.08 11.86 -14.69
N VAL A 247 27.60 12.28 -13.52
CA VAL A 247 26.42 13.11 -13.39
C VAL A 247 26.94 14.48 -12.95
N PRO A 248 27.28 15.37 -13.90
CA PRO A 248 27.92 16.64 -13.58
C PRO A 248 27.02 17.51 -12.70
N GLY A 249 27.65 18.41 -11.95
CA GLY A 249 26.98 19.31 -11.02
C GLY A 249 27.01 18.85 -9.57
N ASP A 250 26.34 19.62 -8.71
CA ASP A 250 26.23 19.40 -7.28
C ASP A 250 24.76 19.43 -6.81
N LEU A 251 24.54 19.16 -5.52
CA LEU A 251 23.20 19.11 -4.92
C LEU A 251 22.72 20.48 -4.43
N LYS A 252 23.42 21.59 -4.71
CA LYS A 252 23.09 22.90 -4.10
C LYS A 252 21.73 23.44 -4.52
N ALA A 253 21.24 23.02 -5.70
CA ALA A 253 19.94 23.38 -6.25
C ALA A 253 18.76 22.63 -5.59
N TRP A 254 19.03 21.60 -4.77
CA TRP A 254 17.99 20.90 -4.03
C TRP A 254 17.31 21.84 -3.04
N THR A 255 15.98 21.75 -2.97
CA THR A 255 15.15 22.56 -2.07
C THR A 255 14.40 21.67 -1.09
N ALA A 256 13.79 22.27 -0.07
CA ALA A 256 12.84 21.55 0.78
C ALA A 256 11.74 20.91 -0.09
N LYS A 257 11.57 19.60 0.06
CA LYS A 257 10.61 18.75 -0.65
C LYS A 257 10.18 17.61 0.27
N ALA A 258 9.11 16.92 -0.08
CA ALA A 258 8.75 15.70 0.61
C ALA A 258 9.57 14.52 0.08
N ILE A 259 9.88 13.57 0.96
CA ILE A 259 10.40 12.26 0.60
C ILE A 259 9.20 11.31 0.58
N ARG A 260 8.90 10.80 -0.61
CA ARG A 260 7.63 10.14 -0.91
C ARG A 260 7.87 8.76 -1.51
N PHE A 261 7.02 7.80 -1.18
CA PHE A 261 7.05 6.45 -1.72
C PHE A 261 5.68 6.12 -2.32
N GLY A 262 5.67 5.61 -3.55
CA GLY A 262 4.44 5.27 -4.28
C GLY A 262 3.94 6.31 -5.29
N ASP A 263 4.49 7.53 -5.32
CA ASP A 263 4.26 8.54 -6.37
C ASP A 263 5.26 9.72 -6.26
N ASP A 264 5.08 10.75 -7.09
CA ASP A 264 5.88 11.98 -7.14
C ASP A 264 5.16 13.24 -6.62
N GLY A 265 3.91 13.17 -6.19
CA GLY A 265 3.14 14.33 -5.74
C GLY A 265 2.13 14.81 -6.76
N SER A 266 2.33 14.50 -8.05
CA SER A 266 1.38 14.84 -9.12
C SER A 266 0.09 14.03 -9.05
N GLY A 267 0.10 12.89 -8.35
CA GLY A 267 -1.00 11.94 -8.30
C GLY A 267 -1.15 11.04 -9.54
N THR A 268 -0.37 11.25 -10.61
CA THR A 268 -0.53 10.55 -11.90
C THR A 268 0.42 9.36 -12.08
N ARG A 269 1.62 9.40 -11.47
CA ARG A 269 2.67 8.38 -11.64
C ARG A 269 2.74 7.42 -10.45
N ARG A 270 1.60 6.81 -10.13
CA ARG A 270 1.40 5.93 -8.97
C ARG A 270 2.10 4.58 -9.18
N TRP A 271 2.85 4.14 -8.18
CA TRP A 271 3.48 2.83 -8.14
C TRP A 271 2.74 1.89 -7.19
N SER A 272 2.67 0.62 -7.57
CA SER A 272 2.02 -0.44 -6.80
C SER A 272 3.05 -1.44 -6.31
N GLY A 273 3.06 -1.71 -5.01
CA GLY A 273 3.99 -2.65 -4.39
C GLY A 273 4.27 -2.30 -2.94
N SER A 274 5.36 -2.87 -2.42
CA SER A 274 5.77 -2.71 -1.04
C SER A 274 7.24 -2.33 -0.93
N LEU A 275 7.58 -1.61 0.14
CA LEU A 275 8.94 -1.21 0.48
C LEU A 275 9.25 -1.51 1.95
N CYS A 276 10.53 -1.78 2.21
CA CYS A 276 11.11 -1.92 3.54
C CYS A 276 12.62 -1.62 3.45
N ASP A 277 13.32 -1.70 4.58
CA ASP A 277 14.78 -1.46 4.62
C ASP A 277 15.20 -0.10 4.03
N LEU A 278 14.34 0.91 4.16
CA LEU A 278 14.54 2.26 3.69
C LEU A 278 15.64 2.92 4.54
N ALA A 279 16.72 3.37 3.91
CA ALA A 279 17.73 4.18 4.58
C ALA A 279 18.20 5.31 3.67
N ILE A 280 18.33 6.50 4.25
CA ILE A 280 18.90 7.67 3.57
C ILE A 280 20.09 8.17 4.39
N ARG A 281 21.22 8.37 3.72
CA ARG A 281 22.45 8.89 4.33
C ARG A 281 22.91 10.14 3.59
N SER A 282 23.54 11.06 4.31
CA SER A 282 24.20 12.26 3.77
C SER A 282 25.64 12.00 3.33
N ARG A 283 25.95 10.79 2.91
CA ARG A 283 27.24 10.38 2.36
C ARG A 283 27.04 9.31 1.31
N ALA A 284 28.07 9.11 0.49
CA ALA A 284 28.08 7.95 -0.39
C ALA A 284 28.42 6.66 0.36
N ILE A 285 27.86 5.55 -0.13
CA ILE A 285 28.21 4.20 0.31
C ILE A 285 29.05 3.50 -0.76
N ASP A 286 29.95 2.62 -0.36
CA ASP A 286 30.76 1.83 -1.27
C ASP A 286 30.12 0.46 -1.58
N ALA A 287 30.82 -0.35 -2.37
CA ALA A 287 30.34 -1.67 -2.77
C ALA A 287 30.28 -2.67 -1.59
N SER A 288 31.18 -2.55 -0.63
CA SER A 288 31.23 -3.44 0.54
C SER A 288 30.03 -3.18 1.45
N GLU A 289 29.76 -1.90 1.72
CA GLU A 289 28.60 -1.48 2.51
C GLU A 289 27.28 -1.81 1.80
N ALA A 290 27.18 -1.57 0.49
CA ALA A 290 26.00 -1.94 -0.29
C ALA A 290 25.75 -3.47 -0.25
N ALA A 291 26.80 -4.29 -0.31
CA ALA A 291 26.71 -5.74 -0.17
C ALA A 291 26.27 -6.17 1.24
N ALA A 292 26.77 -5.51 2.28
CA ALA A 292 26.35 -5.77 3.66
C ALA A 292 24.85 -5.45 3.86
N HIS A 293 24.38 -4.30 3.37
CA HIS A 293 22.96 -3.93 3.42
C HIS A 293 22.09 -4.95 2.67
N ALA A 294 22.48 -5.34 1.47
CA ALA A 294 21.75 -6.33 0.69
C ALA A 294 21.70 -7.71 1.37
N ALA A 295 22.79 -8.14 2.00
CA ALA A 295 22.82 -9.40 2.73
C ALA A 295 21.85 -9.39 3.92
N GLN A 296 21.80 -8.28 4.68
CA GLN A 296 20.88 -8.10 5.78
C GLN A 296 19.41 -8.04 5.31
N ALA A 297 19.13 -7.29 4.25
CA ALA A 297 17.81 -7.22 3.63
C ALA A 297 17.33 -8.59 3.13
N SER A 298 18.22 -9.35 2.49
CA SER A 298 17.95 -10.70 2.00
C SER A 298 17.67 -11.68 3.16
N GLU A 299 18.39 -11.55 4.27
CA GLU A 299 18.14 -12.34 5.48
C GLU A 299 16.78 -12.02 6.10
N ARG A 300 16.43 -10.73 6.23
CA ARG A 300 15.09 -10.32 6.67
C ARG A 300 14.00 -10.80 5.73
N ALA A 301 14.18 -10.68 4.42
CA ALA A 301 13.23 -11.16 3.42
C ALA A 301 13.01 -12.69 3.52
N ARG A 302 14.06 -13.48 3.75
CA ARG A 302 13.94 -14.93 4.00
C ARG A 302 13.19 -15.27 5.29
N ASN A 303 13.31 -14.43 6.30
CA ASN A 303 12.63 -14.62 7.58
C ASN A 303 11.15 -14.21 7.56
N ARG A 304 10.69 -13.51 6.52
CA ARG A 304 9.27 -13.21 6.31
C ARG A 304 8.59 -14.43 5.68
N ALA A 305 8.03 -15.30 6.52
CA ALA A 305 7.30 -16.45 6.04
C ALA A 305 6.09 -16.03 5.17
N PRO A 306 5.83 -16.72 4.04
CA PRO A 306 4.56 -16.58 3.36
C PRO A 306 3.42 -17.09 4.26
N ALA A 307 2.32 -16.35 4.36
CA ALA A 307 1.11 -16.84 5.03
C ALA A 307 0.35 -17.78 4.07
N ALA A 308 -0.37 -18.72 4.65
CA ALA A 308 -1.30 -19.55 3.89
C ALA A 308 -2.39 -18.67 3.30
N ARG A 309 -2.61 -18.81 2.00
CA ARG A 309 -3.60 -18.02 1.25
C ARG A 309 -4.67 -18.93 0.69
N ALA A 310 -5.91 -18.47 0.76
CA ALA A 310 -7.03 -19.07 0.04
C ALA A 310 -7.72 -18.01 -0.83
N VAL A 311 -8.12 -18.38 -2.04
CA VAL A 311 -9.02 -17.57 -2.87
C VAL A 311 -10.35 -18.30 -2.89
N VAL A 312 -11.42 -17.63 -2.52
CA VAL A 312 -12.75 -18.24 -2.40
C VAL A 312 -13.79 -17.44 -3.15
N ASP A 313 -14.82 -18.12 -3.66
CA ASP A 313 -16.10 -17.50 -3.96
C ASP A 313 -17.02 -17.72 -2.77
N ALA A 314 -17.63 -16.65 -2.28
CA ALA A 314 -18.46 -16.70 -1.09
C ALA A 314 -19.63 -15.71 -1.14
N VAL A 315 -20.78 -16.10 -0.59
CA VAL A 315 -21.97 -15.24 -0.47
C VAL A 315 -21.87 -14.47 0.83
N MET A 316 -21.97 -13.15 0.78
CA MET A 316 -21.98 -12.33 1.99
C MET A 316 -23.24 -12.60 2.81
N SER A 317 -23.09 -13.13 4.02
CA SER A 317 -24.19 -13.45 4.94
C SER A 317 -24.47 -12.33 5.95
N GLY A 318 -23.48 -11.48 6.23
CA GLY A 318 -23.61 -10.36 7.17
C GLY A 318 -22.60 -9.26 6.88
N HIS A 319 -22.97 -8.02 7.19
CA HIS A 319 -22.19 -6.85 6.84
C HIS A 319 -22.26 -5.79 7.96
N THR A 320 -21.12 -5.47 8.57
CA THR A 320 -21.01 -4.35 9.49
C THR A 320 -20.95 -3.04 8.68
N PRO A 321 -21.84 -2.05 8.90
CA PRO A 321 -21.74 -0.76 8.22
C PRO A 321 -20.40 -0.07 8.51
N ALA A 322 -19.88 0.66 7.51
CA ALA A 322 -18.70 1.49 7.71
C ALA A 322 -18.95 2.51 8.84
N ALA A 323 -18.00 2.63 9.76
CA ALA A 323 -18.12 3.56 10.87
C ALA A 323 -18.21 5.01 10.38
N ASP A 324 -18.93 5.87 11.11
CA ASP A 324 -18.84 7.32 10.90
C ASP A 324 -17.42 7.77 11.27
N PRO A 325 -16.65 8.39 10.34
CA PRO A 325 -15.32 8.92 10.64
C PRO A 325 -15.28 9.83 11.87
N LYS A 326 -16.37 10.56 12.16
CA LYS A 326 -16.46 11.40 13.36
C LYS A 326 -16.56 10.59 14.65
N ALA A 327 -17.21 9.43 14.61
CA ALA A 327 -17.43 8.58 15.78
C ALA A 327 -16.22 7.73 16.14
N ILE A 328 -15.25 7.58 15.23
CA ILE A 328 -14.02 6.83 15.46
C ILE A 328 -12.81 7.73 15.73
N ALA A 329 -12.98 9.05 15.81
CA ALA A 329 -11.90 9.96 16.18
C ALA A 329 -11.24 9.53 17.52
N PRO A 330 -9.90 9.64 17.65
CA PRO A 330 -8.95 10.23 16.72
C PRO A 330 -8.52 9.31 15.56
N TYR A 331 -9.04 8.07 15.47
CA TYR A 331 -8.72 7.17 14.38
C TYR A 331 -9.29 7.69 13.05
N VAL A 332 -8.48 7.61 12.00
CA VAL A 332 -8.87 8.00 10.63
C VAL A 332 -9.00 6.80 9.71
N ARG A 333 -8.89 5.58 10.25
CA ARG A 333 -8.88 4.31 9.54
C ARG A 333 -9.67 3.28 10.34
N CYS A 334 -10.37 2.39 9.65
CA CYS A 334 -11.21 1.38 10.30
C CYS A 334 -11.31 0.11 9.45
N LEU A 335 -11.13 -1.04 10.11
CA LEU A 335 -11.52 -2.36 9.62
C LEU A 335 -12.92 -2.68 10.14
N SER A 336 -13.77 -3.17 9.26
CA SER A 336 -15.12 -3.62 9.61
C SER A 336 -15.29 -5.08 9.21
N LEU A 337 -16.00 -5.83 10.06
CA LEU A 337 -16.21 -7.27 9.88
C LEU A 337 -17.42 -7.54 8.99
N SER A 338 -17.24 -8.41 7.99
CA SER A 338 -18.33 -9.04 7.24
C SER A 338 -18.27 -10.56 7.41
N THR A 339 -19.40 -11.24 7.34
CA THR A 339 -19.47 -12.71 7.34
C THR A 339 -19.84 -13.23 5.97
N TYR A 340 -19.31 -14.40 5.63
CA TYR A 340 -19.54 -15.04 4.35
C TYR A 340 -19.78 -16.54 4.48
N ASP A 341 -20.68 -17.05 3.65
CA ASP A 341 -20.88 -18.47 3.38
C ASP A 341 -20.05 -18.86 2.15
N VAL A 342 -19.02 -19.69 2.35
CA VAL A 342 -18.09 -20.13 1.31
C VAL A 342 -18.79 -21.10 0.38
N THR A 343 -18.85 -20.76 -0.91
CA THR A 343 -19.48 -21.61 -1.93
C THR A 343 -18.45 -22.46 -2.67
N SER A 344 -17.24 -21.93 -2.88
CA SER A 344 -16.13 -22.69 -3.46
C SER A 344 -14.76 -22.12 -3.08
N VAL A 345 -13.76 -23.01 -3.03
CA VAL A 345 -12.34 -22.65 -2.93
C VAL A 345 -11.75 -22.68 -4.34
N VAL A 346 -11.31 -21.53 -4.83
CA VAL A 346 -10.73 -21.34 -6.16
C VAL A 346 -9.23 -21.66 -6.15
N GLU A 347 -8.53 -21.26 -5.10
CA GLU A 347 -7.10 -21.50 -4.90
C GLU A 347 -6.80 -21.69 -3.40
N GLY A 348 -5.81 -22.50 -3.07
CA GLY A 348 -5.42 -22.78 -1.69
C GLY A 348 -6.34 -23.79 -0.99
N THR A 349 -6.38 -23.73 0.34
CA THR A 349 -7.14 -24.66 1.19
C THR A 349 -7.93 -23.90 2.24
N LEU A 350 -9.22 -24.20 2.36
CA LEU A 350 -10.09 -23.67 3.41
C LEU A 350 -11.24 -24.67 3.67
N ASP A 351 -11.31 -25.22 4.88
CA ASP A 351 -12.35 -26.19 5.25
C ASP A 351 -13.60 -25.52 5.83
N ALA A 352 -13.47 -24.26 6.27
CA ALA A 352 -14.55 -23.50 6.89
C ALA A 352 -15.64 -23.16 5.86
N LYS A 353 -16.89 -23.51 6.17
CA LYS A 353 -18.06 -23.19 5.33
C LYS A 353 -18.61 -21.80 5.56
N ARG A 354 -18.37 -21.24 6.74
CA ARG A 354 -18.71 -19.87 7.12
C ARG A 354 -17.48 -19.23 7.75
N ILE A 355 -17.21 -17.99 7.37
CA ILE A 355 -16.01 -17.25 7.77
C ILE A 355 -16.35 -15.82 8.16
N ALA A 356 -15.53 -15.24 9.03
CA ALA A 356 -15.54 -13.83 9.36
C ALA A 356 -14.34 -13.15 8.68
N VAL A 357 -14.57 -12.03 7.98
CA VAL A 357 -13.55 -11.37 7.16
C VAL A 357 -13.47 -9.89 7.52
N TRP A 358 -12.28 -9.46 7.94
CA TRP A 358 -11.93 -8.08 8.19
C TRP A 358 -11.57 -7.37 6.88
N GLN A 359 -12.26 -6.26 6.60
CA GLN A 359 -12.10 -5.46 5.39
C GLN A 359 -12.01 -3.98 5.74
N TRP A 360 -11.20 -3.22 5.00
CA TRP A 360 -11.13 -1.78 5.20
C TRP A 360 -12.46 -1.11 4.85
N SER A 361 -13.01 -0.33 5.76
CA SER A 361 -14.27 0.41 5.56
C SER A 361 -14.10 1.94 5.64
N VAL A 362 -13.07 2.40 6.36
CA VAL A 362 -12.68 3.82 6.45
C VAL A 362 -11.18 3.95 6.23
N MET A 363 -10.76 4.89 5.38
CA MET A 363 -9.36 5.27 5.15
C MET A 363 -9.26 6.79 5.02
N ASP A 364 -8.24 7.41 5.61
CA ASP A 364 -8.03 8.86 5.61
C ASP A 364 -9.28 9.68 6.02
N GLY A 365 -10.02 9.17 7.00
CA GLY A 365 -11.24 9.81 7.50
C GLY A 365 -12.41 9.78 6.51
N LYS A 366 -12.35 8.93 5.48
CA LYS A 366 -13.40 8.76 4.46
C LYS A 366 -13.90 7.32 4.45
N ARG A 367 -15.23 7.16 4.43
CA ARG A 367 -15.85 5.87 4.13
C ARG A 367 -15.51 5.47 2.69
N LEU A 368 -15.25 4.18 2.51
CA LEU A 368 -14.83 3.63 1.23
C LEU A 368 -16.07 3.28 0.40
N PRO A 369 -16.31 3.93 -0.76
CA PRO A 369 -17.51 3.69 -1.55
C PRO A 369 -17.69 2.23 -1.98
N GLU A 370 -16.60 1.52 -2.25
CA GLU A 370 -16.64 0.10 -2.61
C GLU A 370 -17.07 -0.80 -1.44
N TYR A 371 -16.73 -0.44 -0.20
CA TYR A 371 -17.20 -1.15 0.98
C TYR A 371 -18.69 -0.87 1.21
N GLU A 372 -19.11 0.40 1.07
CA GLU A 372 -20.51 0.81 1.20
C GLU A 372 -21.41 0.22 0.10
N ALA A 373 -20.85 -0.11 -1.07
CA ALA A 373 -21.59 -0.73 -2.17
C ALA A 373 -21.84 -2.24 -1.98
N MET A 374 -21.20 -2.86 -0.98
CA MET A 374 -21.35 -4.29 -0.72
C MET A 374 -22.74 -4.60 -0.17
N LYS A 375 -23.24 -5.78 -0.53
CA LYS A 375 -24.59 -6.25 -0.25
C LYS A 375 -24.58 -7.67 0.26
N VAL A 376 -25.31 -7.89 1.35
CA VAL A 376 -25.71 -9.22 1.82
C VAL A 376 -26.46 -9.95 0.70
N GLY A 377 -26.18 -11.24 0.53
CA GLY A 377 -26.72 -12.11 -0.51
C GLY A 377 -25.96 -12.07 -1.84
N ALA A 378 -25.07 -11.09 -2.06
CA ALA A 378 -24.22 -11.07 -3.25
C ALA A 378 -23.00 -11.99 -3.08
N THR A 379 -22.49 -12.51 -4.20
CA THR A 379 -21.29 -13.37 -4.24
C THR A 379 -20.06 -12.53 -4.57
N TYR A 380 -18.99 -12.74 -3.80
CA TYR A 380 -17.70 -12.07 -3.95
C TYR A 380 -16.58 -13.09 -4.08
N ARG A 381 -15.56 -12.76 -4.87
CA ARG A 381 -14.29 -13.49 -4.88
C ARG A 381 -13.32 -12.83 -3.91
N ILE A 382 -12.89 -13.52 -2.86
CA ILE A 382 -12.12 -12.94 -1.75
C ILE A 382 -10.76 -13.62 -1.66
N VAL A 383 -9.70 -12.84 -1.40
CA VAL A 383 -8.36 -13.38 -1.17
C VAL A 383 -8.05 -13.28 0.31
N LEU A 384 -7.92 -14.42 0.96
CA LEU A 384 -7.89 -14.56 2.40
C LEU A 384 -6.50 -14.95 2.89
N GLU A 385 -6.08 -14.30 3.96
CA GLU A 385 -5.02 -14.76 4.88
C GLU A 385 -5.62 -14.77 6.31
N ALA A 386 -5.14 -15.63 7.20
CA ALA A 386 -5.67 -15.71 8.57
C ALA A 386 -5.43 -14.39 9.30
N PHE A 387 -6.43 -13.86 10.03
CA PHE A 387 -6.29 -12.55 10.67
C PHE A 387 -5.17 -12.52 11.72
N SER A 388 -4.91 -13.65 12.38
CA SER A 388 -3.79 -13.83 13.31
C SER A 388 -2.40 -13.65 12.69
N ASP A 389 -2.29 -13.81 11.36
CA ASP A 389 -1.04 -13.59 10.63
C ASP A 389 -0.81 -12.10 10.28
N HIS A 390 -1.72 -11.23 10.71
CA HIS A 390 -1.71 -9.77 10.48
C HIS A 390 -1.65 -8.95 11.78
N PRO A 391 -0.66 -9.18 12.66
CA PRO A 391 -0.54 -8.43 13.91
C PRO A 391 -0.36 -6.92 13.69
N GLU A 392 0.11 -6.50 12.52
CA GLU A 392 0.25 -5.09 12.16
C GLU A 392 -1.10 -4.33 12.08
N GLN A 393 -2.22 -5.06 11.97
CA GLN A 393 -3.56 -4.48 11.94
C GLN A 393 -4.17 -4.34 13.35
N GLY A 394 -3.52 -4.89 14.38
CA GLY A 394 -4.00 -4.82 15.77
C GLY A 394 -4.22 -3.39 16.30
N PRO A 395 -3.35 -2.40 15.98
CA PRO A 395 -3.56 -1.02 16.39
C PRO A 395 -4.67 -0.26 15.65
N GLU A 396 -5.19 -0.82 14.55
CA GLU A 396 -6.19 -0.16 13.72
C GLU A 396 -7.59 -0.25 14.37
N ARG A 397 -8.44 0.75 14.13
CA ARG A 397 -9.81 0.69 14.67
C ARG A 397 -10.56 -0.47 14.03
N GLN A 398 -11.20 -1.29 14.86
CA GLN A 398 -11.99 -2.44 14.42
C GLN A 398 -13.43 -2.30 14.89
N THR A 399 -14.38 -2.65 14.03
CA THR A 399 -15.83 -2.63 14.32
C THR A 399 -16.51 -3.91 13.86
N ASN A 400 -17.35 -4.46 14.73
CA ASN A 400 -18.20 -5.60 14.45
C ASN A 400 -19.58 -5.33 15.06
N THR A 401 -20.63 -5.34 14.24
CA THR A 401 -22.03 -5.22 14.69
C THR A 401 -22.83 -6.50 14.47
N LEU A 402 -22.15 -7.60 14.12
CA LEU A 402 -22.77 -8.88 13.78
C LEU A 402 -22.77 -9.81 15.00
N GLU A 403 -23.93 -10.43 15.24
CA GLU A 403 -24.09 -11.51 16.20
C GLU A 403 -23.47 -12.82 15.68
N ASP A 404 -23.24 -13.78 16.57
CA ASP A 404 -22.76 -15.14 16.24
C ASP A 404 -21.44 -15.20 15.43
N THR A 405 -20.55 -14.23 15.65
CA THR A 405 -19.24 -14.17 14.98
C THR A 405 -18.10 -14.75 15.80
N LEU A 406 -18.30 -14.97 17.11
CA LEU A 406 -17.24 -15.38 18.06
C LEU A 406 -16.61 -16.74 17.74
N ASP A 407 -17.38 -17.67 17.19
CA ASP A 407 -16.92 -19.03 16.87
C ASP A 407 -16.43 -19.17 15.41
N LEU A 408 -16.47 -18.08 14.63
CA LEU A 408 -16.06 -18.11 13.22
C LEU A 408 -14.53 -17.91 13.10
N PRO A 409 -13.87 -18.68 12.22
CA PRO A 409 -12.48 -18.39 11.90
C PRO A 409 -12.38 -17.03 11.20
N GLU A 410 -11.45 -16.21 11.68
CA GLU A 410 -11.24 -14.84 11.22
C GLU A 410 -10.15 -14.76 10.15
N PHE A 411 -10.46 -14.03 9.08
CA PHE A 411 -9.57 -13.79 7.96
C PHE A 411 -9.46 -12.30 7.65
N TYR A 412 -8.40 -11.94 6.94
CA TYR A 412 -8.17 -10.62 6.38
C TYR A 412 -8.30 -10.69 4.86
N ASP A 413 -9.05 -9.75 4.27
CA ASP A 413 -9.09 -9.58 2.81
C ASP A 413 -7.90 -8.74 2.34
N ILE A 414 -6.85 -9.42 1.90
CA ILE A 414 -5.62 -8.76 1.44
C ILE A 414 -5.77 -8.11 0.06
N ALA A 415 -6.82 -8.47 -0.70
CA ALA A 415 -7.06 -7.95 -2.04
C ALA A 415 -7.99 -6.74 -2.02
N PHE A 416 -8.57 -6.36 -0.88
CA PHE A 416 -9.57 -5.28 -0.77
C PHE A 416 -9.10 -3.91 -1.33
N ALA A 417 -7.79 -3.70 -1.52
CA ALA A 417 -7.28 -2.54 -2.26
C ALA A 417 -7.75 -2.49 -3.73
N THR A 418 -8.17 -3.62 -4.30
CA THR A 418 -8.91 -3.76 -5.55
C THR A 418 -10.20 -4.50 -5.22
N PRO A 419 -11.33 -3.80 -5.01
CA PRO A 419 -12.51 -4.42 -4.43
C PRO A 419 -13.00 -5.60 -5.30
N PRO A 420 -13.44 -6.70 -4.69
CA PRO A 420 -14.10 -7.74 -5.43
C PRO A 420 -15.46 -7.21 -5.92
N ALA A 421 -15.59 -7.00 -7.22
CA ALA A 421 -16.90 -6.73 -7.79
C ALA A 421 -17.81 -7.95 -7.57
N PRO A 422 -19.11 -7.75 -7.27
CA PRO A 422 -20.02 -8.87 -7.16
C PRO A 422 -20.03 -9.65 -8.48
N MET A 423 -19.90 -10.97 -8.39
CA MET A 423 -19.94 -11.82 -9.58
C MET A 423 -21.32 -11.68 -10.25
N GLY A 424 -21.33 -11.22 -11.51
CA GLY A 424 -22.55 -11.09 -12.30
C GLY A 424 -23.21 -9.71 -12.35
N ALA A 425 -22.53 -8.62 -11.96
CA ALA A 425 -23.05 -7.27 -12.20
C ALA A 425 -23.15 -6.97 -13.71
N GLU A 426 -24.37 -6.92 -14.25
CA GLU A 426 -24.63 -6.39 -15.60
C GLU A 426 -24.25 -4.89 -15.66
N VAL A 427 -23.32 -4.55 -16.55
CA VAL A 427 -23.13 -3.16 -16.99
C VAL A 427 -24.26 -2.84 -17.97
N ARG A 428 -25.36 -2.24 -17.50
CA ARG A 428 -26.42 -1.73 -18.38
C ARG A 428 -26.02 -0.41 -19.01
N TRP A 429 -25.89 -0.41 -20.33
CA TRP A 429 -25.82 0.79 -21.14
C TRP A 429 -27.23 1.36 -21.31
N THR A 430 -27.50 2.55 -20.78
CA THR A 430 -28.76 3.28 -21.03
C THR A 430 -28.44 4.50 -21.89
N GLY A 431 -28.34 4.28 -23.20
CA GLY A 431 -28.29 5.34 -24.21
C GLY A 431 -29.33 5.04 -25.26
N ALA A 432 -30.42 5.80 -25.24
CA ALA A 432 -31.42 5.82 -26.30
C ALA A 432 -30.87 6.54 -27.54
N ASP A 433 -31.50 6.26 -28.68
CA ASP A 433 -31.35 6.87 -30.01
C ASP A 433 -30.39 6.16 -30.98
N SER A 434 -30.91 5.05 -31.52
CA SER A 434 -30.46 4.43 -32.76
C SER A 434 -31.17 5.07 -33.95
N ASP A 435 -30.63 6.16 -34.50
CA ASP A 435 -30.95 6.59 -35.86
C ASP A 435 -29.85 7.54 -36.35
N ASN A 436 -29.22 7.16 -37.48
CA ASN A 436 -28.14 7.84 -38.21
C ASN A 436 -26.69 7.46 -37.85
N ALA A 437 -26.17 6.44 -38.53
CA ALA A 437 -24.75 6.32 -38.84
C ALA A 437 -24.58 6.16 -40.36
N VAL A 438 -23.88 7.10 -41.00
CA VAL A 438 -23.56 7.10 -42.44
C VAL A 438 -22.10 6.72 -42.62
N TRP A 439 -21.82 5.83 -43.58
CA TRP A 439 -20.48 5.35 -43.92
C TRP A 439 -19.80 6.23 -44.97
N ALA A 440 -18.54 6.62 -44.76
CA ALA A 440 -17.73 7.28 -45.79
C ALA A 440 -16.26 6.81 -45.76
N GLY A 441 -15.74 6.51 -46.96
CA GLY A 441 -14.50 5.80 -47.24
C GLY A 441 -13.21 6.63 -47.30
N ALA A 442 -12.12 5.90 -47.48
CA ALA A 442 -10.72 6.26 -47.28
C ALA A 442 -10.12 7.29 -48.25
N GLY A 443 -9.21 8.12 -47.71
CA GLY A 443 -8.20 8.90 -48.43
C GLY A 443 -6.81 8.67 -47.80
N ALA A 444 -5.81 8.49 -48.67
CA ALA A 444 -4.55 7.78 -48.43
C ALA A 444 -3.51 8.43 -47.50
N SER A 445 -2.67 7.59 -46.89
CA SER A 445 -1.30 7.94 -46.44
C SER A 445 -0.36 6.72 -46.58
N PRO A 446 0.95 6.91 -46.81
CA PRO A 446 1.70 6.10 -47.75
C PRO A 446 2.56 5.02 -47.08
N TRP A 447 2.01 3.84 -46.79
CA TRP A 447 2.78 2.59 -46.76
C TRP A 447 1.84 1.42 -47.12
N SER A 448 1.82 1.09 -48.41
CA SER A 448 1.10 -0.06 -48.97
C SER A 448 2.07 -1.20 -49.30
N LYS A 449 1.50 -2.42 -49.37
CA LYS A 449 2.07 -3.77 -49.59
C LYS A 449 2.32 -4.50 -48.26
N ILE A 450 1.57 -5.53 -47.89
CA ILE A 450 1.40 -6.83 -48.57
C ILE A 450 -0.09 -7.30 -48.49
N GLY A 451 -0.53 -8.09 -49.48
CA GLY A 451 -1.93 -8.39 -49.85
C GLY A 451 -2.82 -9.21 -48.91
N GLY A 452 -4.12 -9.26 -49.29
CA GLY A 452 -5.34 -9.59 -48.50
C GLY A 452 -5.63 -11.07 -48.19
N PRO A 453 -6.90 -11.56 -48.12
CA PRO A 453 -8.20 -10.90 -48.38
C PRO A 453 -9.07 -10.63 -47.13
N SER A 454 -10.11 -9.86 -47.39
CA SER A 454 -11.26 -9.47 -46.56
C SER A 454 -11.91 -10.58 -45.72
N VAL A 455 -12.55 -10.19 -44.61
CA VAL A 455 -14.03 -10.20 -44.41
C VAL A 455 -14.34 -9.91 -42.93
N ASN A 456 -15.02 -8.79 -42.67
CA ASN A 456 -16.12 -8.55 -41.72
C ASN A 456 -16.10 -7.11 -41.20
N ASP A 457 -17.24 -6.44 -41.39
CA ASP A 457 -17.47 -5.01 -41.25
C ASP A 457 -17.21 -4.47 -39.85
N VAL A 458 -16.61 -3.27 -39.78
CA VAL A 458 -16.38 -2.49 -38.55
C VAL A 458 -16.96 -1.09 -38.77
N ALA A 459 -18.00 -0.70 -38.01
CA ALA A 459 -18.54 0.66 -38.06
C ALA A 459 -17.56 1.66 -37.42
N VAL A 460 -17.32 2.80 -38.09
CA VAL A 460 -16.47 3.91 -37.63
C VAL A 460 -17.33 5.17 -37.52
N PHE A 461 -17.19 5.94 -36.43
CA PHE A 461 -17.90 7.22 -36.23
C PHE A 461 -16.98 8.42 -36.51
N ASP A 462 -17.51 9.44 -37.20
CA ASP A 462 -16.84 10.73 -37.48
C ASP A 462 -17.28 11.80 -36.45
N VAL A 463 -16.32 12.36 -35.71
CA VAL A 463 -16.54 13.33 -34.62
C VAL A 463 -16.19 14.77 -35.03
N ALA A 464 -16.14 15.08 -36.33
CA ALA A 464 -15.78 16.44 -36.76
C ALA A 464 -16.95 17.44 -36.84
N ARG A 465 -18.22 17.02 -36.63
CA ARG A 465 -19.38 17.93 -36.75
C ARG A 465 -20.40 17.96 -35.61
N ALA A 466 -20.19 17.21 -34.53
CA ALA A 466 -21.10 17.25 -33.39
C ALA A 466 -20.72 18.35 -32.41
N LYS A 467 -21.55 19.40 -32.31
CA LYS A 467 -21.57 20.31 -31.15
C LYS A 467 -22.14 19.56 -29.93
N ARG A 468 -21.36 18.68 -29.29
CA ARG A 468 -21.58 18.12 -27.95
C ARG A 468 -20.36 17.28 -27.55
N THR A 469 -19.88 17.50 -26.33
CA THR A 469 -18.68 16.88 -25.76
C THR A 469 -19.02 15.55 -25.09
N VAL A 470 -18.39 14.45 -25.52
CA VAL A 470 -18.28 13.19 -24.74
C VAL A 470 -16.81 12.76 -24.79
N THR A 471 -16.17 12.71 -23.63
CA THR A 471 -14.78 12.30 -23.48
C THR A 471 -14.74 11.14 -22.47
N ILE A 472 -14.34 9.96 -22.92
CA ILE A 472 -13.90 8.86 -22.03
C ILE A 472 -12.44 8.60 -22.38
N ASP A 473 -11.55 9.11 -21.55
CA ASP A 473 -10.10 8.92 -21.65
C ASP A 473 -9.69 7.78 -20.70
N ARG A 474 -9.33 6.63 -21.31
CA ARG A 474 -8.57 5.47 -20.77
C ARG A 474 -9.32 4.36 -20.00
N PRO A 475 -8.81 3.10 -20.07
CA PRO A 475 -9.60 1.89 -19.92
C PRO A 475 -9.75 1.45 -18.47
N THR A 476 -10.98 1.10 -18.09
CA THR A 476 -11.26 0.37 -16.85
C THR A 476 -11.29 -1.12 -17.15
N VAL A 477 -10.44 -1.88 -16.46
CA VAL A 477 -10.42 -3.34 -16.50
C VAL A 477 -11.69 -3.87 -15.85
N ILE A 478 -12.52 -4.58 -16.62
CA ILE A 478 -13.51 -5.54 -16.10
C ILE A 478 -13.05 -6.93 -16.56
N GLY A 479 -13.15 -7.91 -15.66
CA GLY A 479 -12.41 -9.17 -15.66
C GLY A 479 -12.25 -9.93 -16.99
N ALA A 480 -11.05 -10.50 -17.15
CA ALA A 480 -10.69 -11.60 -18.04
C ALA A 480 -11.31 -11.59 -19.46
N LEU A 481 -10.94 -10.58 -20.28
CA LEU A 481 -11.02 -10.68 -21.73
C LEU A 481 -9.61 -10.91 -22.28
N THR A 482 -9.33 -12.10 -22.83
CA THR A 482 -8.03 -12.35 -23.48
C THR A 482 -8.00 -11.67 -24.84
N ILE A 483 -7.42 -10.49 -24.90
CA ILE A 483 -7.11 -9.79 -26.15
C ILE A 483 -5.87 -10.46 -26.74
N ARG A 484 -6.04 -11.22 -27.84
CA ARG A 484 -4.90 -11.61 -28.68
C ARG A 484 -4.80 -10.63 -29.84
N GLN A 485 -3.75 -9.82 -29.83
CA GLN A 485 -3.37 -9.02 -30.99
C GLN A 485 -2.83 -9.99 -32.05
N PRO A 486 -3.44 -10.10 -33.26
CA PRO A 486 -2.80 -10.83 -34.34
C PRO A 486 -1.55 -10.05 -34.75
N ALA A 487 -0.49 -10.76 -35.16
CA ALA A 487 0.86 -10.22 -35.37
C ALA A 487 1.00 -9.18 -36.50
N ALA A 488 -0.08 -8.61 -37.03
CA ALA A 488 -0.06 -7.61 -38.10
C ALA A 488 -1.33 -6.73 -38.16
N ALA A 489 -1.63 -5.92 -37.14
CA ALA A 489 -2.68 -4.88 -37.22
C ALA A 489 -2.22 -3.52 -36.61
N PRO A 490 -2.53 -2.37 -37.23
CA PRO A 490 -2.13 -1.03 -36.72
C PRO A 490 -2.93 -0.59 -35.49
N ALA A 491 -2.36 0.37 -34.73
CA ALA A 491 -2.64 0.72 -33.32
C ALA A 491 -4.06 1.24 -32.95
N ASN A 492 -5.06 1.15 -33.83
CA ASN A 492 -6.34 1.84 -33.67
C ASN A 492 -7.56 0.91 -33.86
N VAL A 493 -7.37 -0.42 -33.87
CA VAL A 493 -8.46 -1.39 -34.08
C VAL A 493 -8.51 -2.40 -32.92
N LEU A 494 -9.66 -2.48 -32.26
CA LEU A 494 -9.95 -3.46 -31.21
C LEU A 494 -10.80 -4.60 -31.82
N VAL A 495 -10.33 -5.85 -31.77
CA VAL A 495 -11.14 -7.03 -32.14
C VAL A 495 -11.59 -7.72 -30.85
N VAL A 496 -12.87 -7.62 -30.52
CA VAL A 496 -13.48 -8.30 -29.37
C VAL A 496 -14.17 -9.57 -29.87
N LYS A 497 -13.73 -10.74 -29.39
CA LYS A 497 -14.38 -12.02 -29.67
C LYS A 497 -15.06 -12.49 -28.38
N ALA A 498 -16.38 -12.38 -28.31
CA ALA A 498 -17.17 -12.94 -27.22
C ALA A 498 -17.91 -14.19 -27.71
N PRO A 499 -17.96 -15.30 -26.94
CA PRO A 499 -18.90 -16.37 -27.23
C PRO A 499 -20.31 -15.93 -26.82
N LEU A 500 -21.11 -15.43 -27.77
CA LEU A 500 -22.54 -15.25 -27.54
C LEU A 500 -23.21 -16.64 -27.58
N ARG A 501 -23.65 -17.14 -26.42
CA ARG A 501 -24.74 -18.13 -26.38
C ARG A 501 -26.06 -17.36 -26.48
N ILE A 502 -26.65 -17.34 -27.68
CA ILE A 502 -28.03 -16.87 -27.85
C ILE A 502 -28.94 -18.07 -27.58
N GLY A 503 -29.68 -18.01 -26.47
CA GLY A 503 -30.82 -18.87 -26.21
C GLY A 503 -31.89 -18.62 -27.28
N GLY A 504 -32.43 -19.70 -27.85
CA GLY A 504 -33.32 -19.66 -29.00
C GLY A 504 -34.65 -18.94 -28.76
N GLY A 505 -35.20 -18.43 -29.86
CA GLY A 505 -36.55 -17.86 -29.91
C GLY A 505 -36.84 -17.24 -31.27
N ALA A 506 -37.34 -18.09 -32.18
CA ALA A 506 -38.15 -17.82 -33.37
C ALA A 506 -37.96 -16.50 -34.17
N ALA A 507 -37.54 -16.65 -35.43
CA ALA A 507 -37.80 -15.69 -36.51
C ALA A 507 -39.31 -15.55 -36.81
N PRO A 508 -39.76 -14.40 -37.32
CA PRO A 508 -39.97 -14.24 -38.77
C PRO A 508 -39.48 -12.87 -39.30
N ALA A 509 -38.72 -12.81 -40.40
CA ALA A 509 -39.14 -12.76 -41.81
C ALA A 509 -39.45 -11.33 -42.34
N LEU A 510 -38.80 -11.01 -43.48
CA LEU A 510 -39.17 -10.02 -44.53
C LEU A 510 -38.99 -8.52 -44.18
N ALA A 511 -38.53 -7.61 -45.04
CA ALA A 511 -38.17 -7.63 -46.46
C ALA A 511 -37.23 -6.45 -46.80
N THR A 512 -36.46 -6.64 -47.88
CA THR A 512 -35.84 -5.68 -48.82
C THR A 512 -36.41 -4.25 -48.84
N VAL A 513 -35.53 -3.24 -48.82
CA VAL A 513 -34.90 -2.58 -50.01
C VAL A 513 -33.47 -2.21 -49.66
#